data_AF-A0A520Q8T6-F1
#
_entry.id   AF-A0A520Q8T6-F1
#
_cell.length_a   1.000
_cell.length_b   1.000
_cell.length_c   1.000
_cell.angle_alpha   90.00
_cell.angle_beta   90.00
_cell.angle_gamma   90.00
#
_symmetry.space_group_name_H-M   'P 1'
#
loop_
_entity.id
_entity.type
_entity.pdbx_description
1 polymer ?
#
loop_
_entity_poly.entity_id
_entity_poly.type
_entity_poly.pdbx_seq_one_letter_code
_entity_poly.pdbx_strand_id
1 'polypeptide(L)'
;RLDKQKELKELLLAIKIRETSKWADFGLANSVEKEILNWLNSRIKEVPKKYSESDIYSLRSGAVLYFRAYEIFGDKNYLEAGLNRADLILKAQWSKGHWPWGTRLGENFVRIQDGFNNEPFWIMLYAYKLSGNKKYYESAKRCADVLLSLQRKNGGWPDQWSFNGKYSGHSGVIKGVSFNDNATNSCVQMMIAMFHMTGDKKYIARLTKLGEFVEKSKMGEGDVTGWCEQYNDDGSPSRARQYEIELPYPRALTRGVGPLLIWLYLMDGDEKHMNLLKRAYAWHEYVRKEEIKPEVIEQWRQMSRKWSPSHHSMTQNYLMEYRPGWPDAYLPDGSNWGRVLNFRLMLWNPVTPVQKKKYDRFIDHSWPPVERLAVMASANQPPPRDYNMYVHCHSSIGNSLSEIRRALLEHKRGGRAGMIKYYSNPTKYASDQYLQARVDAAKRALNLRNRRMAYPFKARPGYTGMAAMKDFNFLGSKSRWYGKVGTKWGAAFQNIYPASNVTWYQWQFIYDMKLAHGEIDSDSAARGGRGFETVASQTHLDSWDVLGEWGMATIEMENYFDVPLD
;
A
#
# COMPACT_ATOMS: atom_id res chain seq x y z
N ARG A 1 2.98 30.98 -20.41
CA ARG A 1 3.55 31.35 -19.08
C ARG A 1 2.78 32.49 -18.43
N LEU A 2 2.61 33.64 -19.10
CA LEU A 2 1.83 34.79 -18.61
C LEU A 2 0.41 34.40 -18.15
N ASP A 3 -0.30 33.59 -18.94
CA ASP A 3 -1.66 33.16 -18.57
C ASP A 3 -1.70 32.37 -17.25
N LYS A 4 -0.73 31.48 -17.03
CA LYS A 4 -0.62 30.72 -15.77
C LYS A 4 -0.25 31.60 -14.58
N GLN A 5 0.56 32.64 -14.79
CA GLN A 5 0.87 33.62 -13.75
C GLN A 5 -0.38 34.43 -13.38
N LYS A 6 -1.17 34.82 -14.37
CA LYS A 6 -2.46 35.50 -14.18
C LYS A 6 -3.45 34.59 -13.45
N GLU A 7 -3.59 33.34 -13.91
CA GLU A 7 -4.44 32.32 -13.27
C GLU A 7 -4.03 32.10 -11.80
N LEU A 8 -2.73 31.93 -11.52
CA LEU A 8 -2.25 31.78 -10.15
C LEU A 8 -2.59 33.01 -9.30
N LYS A 9 -2.43 34.23 -9.84
CA LYS A 9 -2.77 35.46 -9.14
C LYS A 9 -4.27 35.53 -8.81
N GLU A 10 -5.14 35.13 -9.73
CA GLU A 10 -6.59 35.06 -9.52
C GLU A 10 -6.96 34.01 -8.46
N LEU A 11 -6.34 32.82 -8.52
CA LEU A 11 -6.55 31.76 -7.54
C LEU A 11 -6.08 32.18 -6.14
N LEU A 12 -4.91 32.82 -6.02
CA LEU A 12 -4.40 33.34 -4.74
C LEU A 12 -5.31 34.46 -4.19
N LEU A 13 -5.88 35.31 -5.04
CA LEU A 13 -6.88 36.28 -4.62
C LEU A 13 -8.14 35.59 -4.11
N ALA A 14 -8.63 34.56 -4.80
CA ALA A 14 -9.79 33.78 -4.36
C ALA A 14 -9.54 33.08 -3.01
N ILE A 15 -8.33 32.53 -2.81
CA ILE A 15 -7.90 31.97 -1.52
C ILE A 15 -7.97 33.06 -0.45
N LYS A 16 -7.34 34.22 -0.69
CA LYS A 16 -7.34 35.35 0.25
C LYS A 16 -8.77 35.77 0.61
N ILE A 17 -9.65 35.96 -0.38
CA ILE A 17 -11.05 36.34 -0.15
C ILE A 17 -11.74 35.34 0.78
N ARG A 18 -11.59 34.03 0.56
CA ARG A 18 -12.19 33.01 1.42
C ARG A 18 -11.61 33.01 2.82
N GLU A 19 -10.29 33.11 2.97
CA GLU A 19 -9.62 33.14 4.28
C GLU A 19 -9.99 34.39 5.10
N THR A 20 -10.37 35.50 4.44
CA THR A 20 -10.75 36.75 5.13
C THR A 20 -12.25 37.01 5.21
N SER A 21 -13.09 36.18 4.58
CA SER A 21 -14.54 36.40 4.53
C SER A 21 -15.29 35.64 5.62
N LYS A 22 -16.12 36.37 6.40
CA LYS A 22 -16.97 35.78 7.44
C LYS A 22 -18.05 34.82 6.91
N TRP A 23 -18.46 34.97 5.65
CA TRP A 23 -19.42 34.06 4.99
C TRP A 23 -18.77 32.77 4.46
N ALA A 24 -17.44 32.69 4.51
CA ALA A 24 -16.65 31.53 4.10
C ALA A 24 -15.95 30.92 5.32
N ASP A 25 -14.82 30.24 5.09
CA ASP A 25 -14.03 29.60 6.15
C ASP A 25 -12.96 30.58 6.67
N PHE A 26 -13.40 31.59 7.43
CA PHE A 26 -12.52 32.64 7.96
C PHE A 26 -11.35 32.05 8.77
N GLY A 27 -10.12 32.34 8.36
CA GLY A 27 -8.89 31.88 9.03
C GLY A 27 -8.75 30.35 9.09
N LEU A 28 -9.29 29.63 8.10
CA LEU A 28 -9.25 28.17 8.08
C LEU A 28 -7.81 27.63 8.06
N ALA A 29 -6.95 28.16 7.19
CA ALA A 29 -5.56 27.71 7.09
C ALA A 29 -4.82 27.85 8.42
N ASN A 30 -4.91 29.03 9.04
CA ASN A 30 -4.30 29.28 10.36
C ASN A 30 -4.86 28.35 11.44
N SER A 31 -6.16 28.06 11.42
CA SER A 31 -6.81 27.18 12.40
C SER A 31 -6.34 25.73 12.26
N VAL A 32 -6.27 25.23 11.02
CA VAL A 32 -5.82 23.86 10.71
C VAL A 32 -4.33 23.71 11.00
N GLU A 33 -3.51 24.67 10.57
CA GLU A 33 -2.06 24.66 10.82
C GLU A 33 -1.79 24.69 12.33
N LYS A 34 -2.47 25.54 13.09
CA LYS A 34 -2.35 25.57 14.56
C LYS A 34 -2.71 24.24 15.20
N GLU A 35 -3.73 23.53 14.69
CA GLU A 35 -4.09 22.21 15.20
C GLU A 35 -3.00 21.17 14.94
N ILE A 36 -2.42 21.15 13.73
CA ILE A 36 -1.29 20.28 13.36
C ILE A 36 -0.08 20.58 14.25
N LEU A 37 0.32 21.85 14.35
CA LEU A 37 1.50 22.26 15.10
C LEU A 37 1.36 21.96 16.60
N ASN A 38 0.19 22.24 17.20
CA ASN A 38 -0.06 21.90 18.61
C ASN A 38 0.09 20.39 18.86
N TRP A 39 -0.45 19.57 17.97
CA TRP A 39 -0.34 18.11 18.07
C TRP A 39 1.09 17.61 17.87
N LEU A 40 1.83 18.14 16.89
CA LEU A 40 3.22 17.77 16.65
C LEU A 40 4.10 18.12 17.86
N ASN A 41 3.95 19.35 18.36
CA ASN A 41 4.76 19.89 19.45
C ASN A 41 4.51 19.16 20.78
N SER A 42 3.27 18.76 21.07
CA SER A 42 2.97 18.00 22.28
C SER A 42 3.65 16.62 22.31
N ARG A 43 4.01 16.07 21.14
CA ARG A 43 4.56 14.71 20.99
C ARG A 43 6.05 14.63 20.74
N ILE A 44 6.74 15.77 20.59
CA ILE A 44 8.20 15.77 20.36
C ILE A 44 8.90 14.99 21.48
N LYS A 45 8.48 15.20 22.72
CA LYS A 45 9.03 14.56 23.92
C LYS A 45 8.52 13.14 24.16
N GLU A 46 7.44 12.73 23.48
CA GLU A 46 6.85 11.39 23.59
C GLU A 46 7.58 10.42 22.65
N VAL A 47 8.79 10.03 23.05
CA VAL A 47 9.62 9.08 22.31
C VAL A 47 9.61 7.73 23.04
N PRO A 48 9.13 6.65 22.41
CA PRO A 48 9.26 5.32 23.00
C PRO A 48 10.72 4.99 23.30
N LYS A 49 10.99 4.42 24.48
CA LYS A 49 12.37 4.21 24.97
C LYS A 49 13.09 3.05 24.27
N LYS A 50 12.34 2.14 23.65
CA LYS A 50 12.87 0.91 23.05
C LYS A 50 12.20 0.64 21.71
N TYR A 51 12.96 0.06 20.80
CA TYR A 51 12.43 -0.53 19.58
C TYR A 51 11.90 -1.93 19.89
N SER A 52 10.65 -2.02 20.36
CA SER A 52 9.97 -3.26 20.73
C SER A 52 8.51 -3.25 20.28
N GLU A 53 7.89 -4.42 20.17
CA GLU A 53 6.62 -4.68 19.46
C GLU A 53 5.57 -3.55 19.51
N SER A 54 5.09 -3.14 20.70
CA SER A 54 4.08 -2.08 20.83
C SER A 54 4.51 -0.71 20.32
N ASP A 55 5.82 -0.45 20.34
CA ASP A 55 6.43 0.87 20.16
C ASP A 55 7.00 1.04 18.74
N ILE A 56 7.25 -0.05 18.03
CA ILE A 56 7.86 -0.06 16.68
C ILE A 56 7.08 0.84 15.73
N TYR A 57 5.75 0.70 15.71
CA TYR A 57 4.91 1.47 14.79
C TYR A 57 5.01 2.97 15.06
N SER A 58 4.88 3.39 16.33
CA SER A 58 4.94 4.79 16.74
C SER A 58 6.32 5.41 16.48
N LEU A 59 7.40 4.65 16.71
CA LEU A 59 8.77 5.07 16.39
C LEU A 59 8.96 5.29 14.88
N ARG A 60 8.59 4.31 14.06
CA ARG A 60 8.76 4.36 12.60
C ARG A 60 7.92 5.47 11.99
N SER A 61 6.62 5.48 12.29
CA SER A 61 5.68 6.47 11.79
C SER A 61 5.99 7.88 12.28
N GLY A 62 6.44 8.00 13.53
CA GLY A 62 6.89 9.26 14.10
C GLY A 62 8.13 9.82 13.39
N ALA A 63 9.13 8.98 13.09
CA ALA A 63 10.32 9.42 12.36
C ALA A 63 9.96 10.02 11.00
N VAL A 64 9.18 9.28 10.20
CA VAL A 64 8.70 9.74 8.88
C VAL A 64 7.90 11.03 9.01
N LEU A 65 6.99 11.10 9.99
CA LEU A 65 6.14 12.27 10.14
C LEU A 65 6.92 13.53 10.50
N TYR A 66 7.88 13.42 11.42
CA TYR A 66 8.70 14.57 11.82
C TYR A 66 9.64 15.03 10.71
N PHE A 67 10.20 14.11 9.93
CA PHE A 67 10.91 14.48 8.70
C PHE A 67 10.01 15.23 7.73
N ARG A 68 8.77 14.78 7.56
CA ARG A 68 7.83 15.49 6.70
C ARG A 68 7.41 16.84 7.25
N ALA A 69 7.23 16.96 8.56
CA ALA A 69 6.94 18.22 9.23
C ALA A 69 8.09 19.22 9.01
N TYR A 70 9.34 18.78 9.12
CA TYR A 70 10.51 19.62 8.84
C TYR A 70 10.47 20.19 7.43
N GLU A 71 10.20 19.37 6.41
CA GLU A 71 10.17 19.82 5.02
C GLU A 71 8.96 20.72 4.68
N ILE A 72 7.88 20.69 5.48
CA ILE A 72 6.68 21.51 5.27
C ILE A 72 6.77 22.84 6.03
N PHE A 73 7.27 22.80 7.27
CA PHE A 73 7.25 23.93 8.19
C PHE A 73 8.62 24.59 8.40
N GLY A 74 9.71 23.93 7.98
CA GLY A 74 11.08 24.46 8.09
C GLY A 74 11.66 24.46 9.52
N ASP A 75 10.92 23.99 10.53
CA ASP A 75 11.37 24.00 11.93
C ASP A 75 12.35 22.85 12.22
N LYS A 76 13.59 23.21 12.59
CA LYS A 76 14.67 22.27 12.93
C LYS A 76 14.34 21.37 14.13
N ASN A 77 13.43 21.77 15.02
CA ASN A 77 12.97 20.91 16.12
C ASN A 77 12.30 19.64 15.59
N TYR A 78 11.61 19.72 14.44
CA TYR A 78 11.03 18.53 13.80
C TYR A 78 12.11 17.65 13.18
N LEU A 79 13.14 18.24 12.55
CA LEU A 79 14.28 17.46 12.06
C LEU A 79 14.93 16.68 13.21
N GLU A 80 15.22 17.34 14.33
CA GLU A 80 15.79 16.71 15.52
C GLU A 80 14.88 15.63 16.10
N ALA A 81 13.56 15.88 16.19
CA ALA A 81 12.59 14.90 16.67
C ALA A 81 12.53 13.63 15.80
N GLY A 82 12.69 13.78 14.48
CA GLY A 82 12.81 12.66 13.54
C GLY A 82 14.14 11.92 13.69
N LEU A 83 15.26 12.64 13.80
CA LEU A 83 16.60 12.07 13.96
C LEU A 83 16.73 11.31 15.28
N ASN A 84 16.18 11.82 16.38
CA ASN A 84 16.16 11.14 17.67
C ASN A 84 15.45 9.77 17.59
N ARG A 85 14.36 9.69 16.82
CA ARG A 85 13.66 8.41 16.57
C ARG A 85 14.47 7.51 15.65
N ALA A 86 15.05 8.05 14.58
CA ALA A 86 15.94 7.30 13.69
C ALA A 86 17.15 6.72 14.45
N ASP A 87 17.71 7.44 15.41
CA ASP A 87 18.81 6.96 16.25
C ASP A 87 18.43 5.79 17.16
N LEU A 88 17.19 5.78 17.69
CA LEU A 88 16.68 4.62 18.43
C LEU A 88 16.47 3.40 17.52
N ILE A 89 15.98 3.62 16.30
CA ILE A 89 15.82 2.57 15.29
C ILE A 89 17.22 2.02 14.92
N LEU A 90 18.18 2.90 14.66
CA LEU A 90 19.57 2.54 14.34
C LEU A 90 20.21 1.73 15.47
N LYS A 91 20.06 2.16 16.72
CA LYS A 91 20.59 1.47 17.90
C LYS A 91 20.04 0.04 18.05
N ALA A 92 18.84 -0.22 17.54
CA ALA A 92 18.22 -1.54 17.57
C ALA A 92 18.66 -2.47 16.44
N GLN A 93 19.35 -1.95 15.41
CA GLN A 93 19.83 -2.78 14.30
C GLN A 93 20.88 -3.77 14.82
N TRP A 94 20.72 -5.04 14.50
CA TRP A 94 21.71 -6.05 14.84
C TRP A 94 22.99 -5.85 14.05
N SER A 95 24.09 -6.43 14.55
CA SER A 95 25.40 -6.41 13.89
C SER A 95 25.35 -6.89 12.44
N LYS A 96 24.47 -7.86 12.15
CA LYS A 96 24.23 -8.42 10.81
C LYS A 96 23.46 -7.47 9.87
N GLY A 97 22.89 -6.36 10.35
CA GLY A 97 22.23 -5.35 9.52
C GLY A 97 20.70 -5.40 9.46
N HIS A 98 20.05 -6.38 10.07
CA HIS A 98 18.59 -6.48 10.13
C HIS A 98 18.03 -6.02 11.47
N TRP A 99 16.70 -5.83 11.56
CA TRP A 99 16.03 -5.37 12.78
C TRP A 99 15.25 -6.48 13.51
N PRO A 100 15.07 -6.36 14.84
CA PRO A 100 14.37 -7.37 15.64
C PRO A 100 12.92 -7.60 15.22
N TRP A 101 12.55 -8.89 15.09
CA TRP A 101 11.18 -9.38 15.12
C TRP A 101 10.91 -10.03 16.48
N GLY A 102 10.45 -9.24 17.44
CA GLY A 102 10.33 -9.65 18.84
C GLY A 102 11.68 -10.01 19.48
N THR A 103 11.65 -10.55 20.70
CA THR A 103 12.87 -10.88 21.46
C THR A 103 13.25 -12.36 21.42
N ARG A 104 12.32 -13.25 21.01
CA ARG A 104 12.47 -14.70 21.18
C ARG A 104 13.51 -15.35 20.27
N LEU A 105 13.64 -14.90 19.02
CA LEU A 105 14.51 -15.53 18.02
C LEU A 105 15.86 -14.81 17.84
N GLY A 106 15.96 -13.57 18.33
CA GLY A 106 17.21 -12.80 18.37
C GLY A 106 17.82 -12.48 17.01
N GLU A 107 19.10 -12.11 16.98
CA GLU A 107 19.81 -11.66 15.77
C GLU A 107 20.03 -12.76 14.71
N ASN A 108 19.73 -14.03 15.04
CA ASN A 108 19.87 -15.14 14.10
C ASN A 108 18.63 -15.38 13.26
N PHE A 109 17.56 -14.60 13.45
CA PHE A 109 16.33 -14.70 12.69
C PHE A 109 16.01 -13.37 12.02
N VAL A 110 15.69 -13.44 10.72
CA VAL A 110 15.29 -12.29 9.92
C VAL A 110 13.85 -12.48 9.49
N ARG A 111 12.97 -11.59 9.93
CA ARG A 111 11.62 -11.45 9.34
C ARG A 111 11.76 -10.57 8.10
N ILE A 112 11.71 -11.17 6.91
CA ILE A 112 11.92 -10.44 5.66
C ILE A 112 10.64 -9.68 5.26
N GLN A 113 9.47 -10.29 5.49
CA GLN A 113 8.17 -9.66 5.26
C GLN A 113 7.72 -8.69 6.40
N ASP A 114 6.49 -8.20 6.32
CA ASP A 114 5.78 -7.41 7.37
C ASP A 114 6.40 -6.06 7.73
N GLY A 115 7.16 -5.42 6.83
CA GLY A 115 7.68 -4.08 7.14
C GLY A 115 8.97 -4.06 7.98
N PHE A 116 9.47 -5.22 8.45
CA PHE A 116 10.48 -5.24 9.52
C PHE A 116 11.86 -4.71 9.12
N ASN A 117 12.21 -4.80 7.85
CA ASN A 117 13.50 -4.34 7.34
C ASN A 117 13.38 -3.19 6.34
N ASN A 118 12.33 -3.16 5.52
CA ASN A 118 12.11 -2.11 4.53
C ASN A 118 11.74 -0.76 5.17
N GLU A 119 10.84 -0.73 6.15
CA GLU A 119 10.48 0.54 6.80
C GLU A 119 11.69 1.20 7.49
N PRO A 120 12.46 0.51 8.36
CA PRO A 120 13.65 1.13 8.95
C PRO A 120 14.72 1.45 7.91
N PHE A 121 14.89 0.64 6.84
CA PHE A 121 15.80 0.98 5.73
C PHE A 121 15.46 2.34 5.11
N TRP A 122 14.19 2.57 4.74
CA TRP A 122 13.77 3.84 4.15
C TRP A 122 13.90 5.00 5.14
N ILE A 123 13.62 4.78 6.43
CA ILE A 123 13.82 5.79 7.47
C ILE A 123 15.30 6.16 7.60
N MET A 124 16.21 5.19 7.53
CA MET A 124 17.65 5.47 7.53
C MET A 124 18.06 6.32 6.32
N LEU A 125 17.55 6.01 5.12
CA LEU A 125 17.81 6.83 3.94
C LEU A 125 17.23 8.24 4.06
N TYR A 126 16.03 8.37 4.63
CA TYR A 126 15.42 9.68 4.87
C TYR A 126 16.23 10.51 5.87
N ALA A 127 16.67 9.88 6.96
CA ALA A 127 17.54 10.51 7.95
C ALA A 127 18.87 10.94 7.33
N TYR A 128 19.46 10.11 6.46
CA TYR A 128 20.67 10.46 5.71
C TYR A 128 20.42 11.66 4.78
N LYS A 129 19.35 11.64 3.98
CA LYS A 129 18.97 12.74 3.08
C LYS A 129 18.91 14.08 3.80
N LEU A 130 18.23 14.13 4.95
CA LEU A 130 17.98 15.39 5.66
C LEU A 130 19.14 15.85 6.55
N SER A 131 19.99 14.94 7.02
CA SER A 131 21.09 15.29 7.94
C SER A 131 22.49 15.25 7.33
N GLY A 132 22.67 14.58 6.20
CA GLY A 132 23.98 14.25 5.62
C GLY A 132 24.81 13.26 6.47
N ASN A 133 24.27 12.74 7.58
CA ASN A 133 25.04 11.88 8.48
C ASN A 133 25.15 10.45 7.94
N LYS A 134 26.35 10.10 7.49
CA LYS A 134 26.66 8.80 6.87
C LYS A 134 26.31 7.58 7.73
N LYS A 135 26.19 7.70 9.06
CA LYS A 135 25.82 6.57 9.94
C LYS A 135 24.50 5.91 9.52
N TYR A 136 23.55 6.70 9.02
CA TYR A 136 22.26 6.20 8.57
C TYR A 136 22.37 5.50 7.21
N TYR A 137 23.12 6.08 6.27
CA TYR A 137 23.43 5.43 5.00
C TYR A 137 24.11 4.06 5.21
N GLU A 138 25.14 4.01 6.06
CA GLU A 138 25.84 2.75 6.37
C GLU A 138 24.90 1.71 7.02
N SER A 139 23.93 2.16 7.81
CA SER A 139 22.88 1.30 8.37
C SER A 139 21.97 0.71 7.30
N ALA A 140 21.47 1.56 6.38
CA ALA A 140 20.67 1.11 5.25
C ALA A 140 21.43 0.12 4.36
N LYS A 141 22.70 0.42 4.08
CA LYS A 141 23.60 -0.44 3.29
C LYS A 141 23.80 -1.81 3.96
N ARG A 142 24.05 -1.87 5.27
CA ARG A 142 24.15 -3.16 6.00
C ARG A 142 22.88 -4.00 5.87
N CYS A 143 21.70 -3.37 5.96
CA CYS A 143 20.42 -4.06 5.77
C CYS A 143 20.30 -4.65 4.35
N ALA A 144 20.63 -3.87 3.33
CA ALA A 144 20.61 -4.37 1.97
C ALA A 144 21.66 -5.47 1.73
N ASP A 145 22.87 -5.34 2.27
CA ASP A 145 23.91 -6.36 2.15
C ASP A 145 23.48 -7.69 2.79
N VAL A 146 22.83 -7.67 3.96
CA VAL A 146 22.30 -8.91 4.56
C VAL A 146 21.15 -9.47 3.74
N LEU A 147 20.16 -8.67 3.33
CA LEU A 147 19.06 -9.19 2.52
C LEU A 147 19.55 -9.73 1.17
N LEU A 148 20.53 -9.09 0.52
CA LEU A 148 21.15 -9.60 -0.69
C LEU A 148 21.78 -10.99 -0.47
N SER A 149 22.42 -11.20 0.69
CA SER A 149 22.96 -12.53 1.04
C SER A 149 21.89 -13.62 1.20
N LEU A 150 20.64 -13.22 1.47
CA LEU A 150 19.49 -14.11 1.61
C LEU A 150 18.72 -14.33 0.30
N GLN A 151 19.07 -13.59 -0.76
CA GLN A 151 18.41 -13.71 -2.06
C GLN A 151 18.61 -15.12 -2.62
N ARG A 152 17.51 -15.72 -3.10
CA ARG A 152 17.53 -17.06 -3.69
C ARG A 152 18.14 -17.03 -5.10
N LYS A 153 18.56 -18.20 -5.60
CA LYS A 153 19.14 -18.34 -6.95
C LYS A 153 18.17 -17.91 -8.07
N ASN A 154 16.87 -18.00 -7.80
CA ASN A 154 15.80 -17.56 -8.70
C ASN A 154 15.48 -16.05 -8.60
N GLY A 155 16.28 -15.29 -7.86
CA GLY A 155 16.15 -13.83 -7.73
C GLY A 155 15.15 -13.35 -6.67
N GLY A 156 14.32 -14.23 -6.10
CA GLY A 156 13.34 -13.87 -5.07
C GLY A 156 13.85 -14.01 -3.63
N TRP A 157 12.97 -13.74 -2.67
CA TRP A 157 13.27 -13.84 -1.23
C TRP A 157 12.24 -14.66 -0.46
N PRO A 158 12.65 -15.39 0.60
CA PRO A 158 11.73 -16.07 1.50
C PRO A 158 10.98 -15.07 2.40
N ASP A 159 9.96 -15.52 3.15
CA ASP A 159 9.28 -14.66 4.14
C ASP A 159 10.11 -14.45 5.41
N GLN A 160 10.92 -15.45 5.73
CA GLN A 160 11.76 -15.47 6.92
C GLN A 160 13.05 -16.26 6.67
N TRP A 161 14.10 -15.91 7.41
CA TRP A 161 15.38 -16.61 7.37
C TRP A 161 15.90 -16.90 8.77
N SER A 162 16.64 -18.01 8.90
CA SER A 162 17.35 -18.34 10.14
C SER A 162 18.79 -18.72 9.84
N PHE A 163 19.72 -18.06 10.51
CA PHE A 163 21.15 -18.38 10.47
C PHE A 163 21.52 -19.60 11.31
N ASN A 164 20.66 -20.00 12.27
CA ASN A 164 20.94 -21.11 13.19
C ASN A 164 19.87 -22.22 13.17
N GLY A 165 18.97 -22.20 12.18
CA GLY A 165 17.91 -23.19 12.02
C GLY A 165 16.72 -23.05 12.98
N LYS A 166 16.67 -22.03 13.85
CA LYS A 166 15.48 -21.73 14.66
C LYS A 166 14.54 -20.80 13.89
N TYR A 167 13.30 -21.23 13.72
CA TYR A 167 12.28 -20.50 12.96
C TYR A 167 11.10 -20.10 13.85
N SER A 168 10.27 -19.17 13.35
CA SER A 168 8.97 -18.94 13.95
C SER A 168 8.06 -20.15 13.70
N GLY A 169 7.07 -20.38 14.57
CA GLY A 169 6.04 -21.40 14.34
C GLY A 169 5.04 -21.03 13.23
N HIS A 170 5.19 -19.86 12.60
CA HIS A 170 4.36 -19.44 11.49
C HIS A 170 4.88 -20.06 10.19
N SER A 171 3.96 -20.60 9.40
CA SER A 171 4.18 -21.55 8.31
C SER A 171 4.66 -20.95 6.98
N GLY A 172 5.42 -19.86 6.99
CA GLY A 172 5.97 -19.30 5.75
C GLY A 172 7.10 -20.13 5.12
N VAL A 173 7.58 -19.71 3.96
CA VAL A 173 8.68 -20.36 3.22
C VAL A 173 10.07 -19.81 3.58
N ILE A 174 10.93 -20.68 4.11
CA ILE A 174 12.33 -20.35 4.41
C ILE A 174 13.25 -20.57 3.20
N LYS A 175 12.90 -21.56 2.36
CA LYS A 175 13.66 -21.96 1.16
C LYS A 175 12.78 -21.80 -0.07
N GLY A 176 12.70 -20.58 -0.57
CA GLY A 176 11.85 -20.26 -1.71
C GLY A 176 11.55 -18.77 -1.83
N VAL A 177 10.46 -18.47 -2.52
CA VAL A 177 10.05 -17.10 -2.85
C VAL A 177 8.69 -16.84 -2.23
N SER A 178 8.56 -15.73 -1.52
CA SER A 178 7.31 -15.23 -0.97
C SER A 178 6.96 -13.87 -1.59
N PHE A 179 5.74 -13.80 -2.12
CA PHE A 179 5.07 -12.56 -2.50
C PHE A 179 4.19 -12.02 -1.36
N ASN A 180 4.00 -12.83 -0.30
CA ASN A 180 3.22 -12.43 0.86
C ASN A 180 3.86 -11.24 1.58
N ASP A 181 3.02 -10.29 2.02
CA ASP A 181 3.40 -9.14 2.85
C ASP A 181 4.70 -8.43 2.39
N ASN A 182 4.87 -8.32 1.06
CA ASN A 182 5.99 -7.67 0.36
C ASN A 182 7.39 -8.28 0.56
N ALA A 183 7.53 -9.54 0.97
CA ALA A 183 8.85 -10.15 1.22
C ALA A 183 9.83 -9.97 0.03
N THR A 184 9.40 -10.34 -1.18
CA THR A 184 10.20 -10.14 -2.40
C THR A 184 10.16 -8.70 -2.90
N ASN A 185 8.98 -8.08 -2.98
CA ASN A 185 8.81 -6.74 -3.55
C ASN A 185 9.65 -5.68 -2.83
N SER A 186 9.62 -5.67 -1.50
CA SER A 186 10.41 -4.70 -0.73
C SER A 186 11.91 -4.94 -0.87
N CYS A 187 12.36 -6.19 -0.95
CA CYS A 187 13.77 -6.46 -1.23
C CYS A 187 14.22 -5.93 -2.59
N VAL A 188 13.40 -6.11 -3.64
CA VAL A 188 13.68 -5.53 -4.98
C VAL A 188 13.84 -4.01 -4.90
N GLN A 189 12.90 -3.33 -4.24
CA GLN A 189 12.97 -1.87 -4.06
C GLN A 189 14.27 -1.45 -3.36
N MET A 190 14.65 -2.14 -2.27
CA MET A 190 15.86 -1.85 -1.50
C MET A 190 17.14 -2.13 -2.29
N MET A 191 17.17 -3.20 -3.10
CA MET A 191 18.31 -3.51 -3.96
C MET A 191 18.51 -2.44 -5.02
N ILE A 192 17.44 -1.98 -5.66
CA ILE A 192 17.52 -0.95 -6.69
C ILE A 192 17.90 0.41 -6.08
N ALA A 193 17.33 0.73 -4.91
CA ALA A 193 17.74 1.89 -4.13
C ALA A 193 19.25 1.87 -3.84
N MET A 194 19.79 0.74 -3.36
CA MET A 194 21.21 0.63 -3.09
C MET A 194 22.07 0.65 -4.35
N PHE A 195 21.62 0.05 -5.45
CA PHE A 195 22.31 0.15 -6.73
C PHE A 195 22.47 1.63 -7.14
N HIS A 196 21.40 2.41 -7.11
CA HIS A 196 21.46 3.83 -7.46
C HIS A 196 22.35 4.64 -6.53
N MET A 197 22.40 4.30 -5.25
CA MET A 197 23.27 4.98 -4.28
C MET A 197 24.74 4.55 -4.32
N THR A 198 25.06 3.38 -4.89
CA THR A 198 26.43 2.81 -4.83
C THR A 198 27.08 2.64 -6.20
N GLY A 199 26.29 2.52 -7.27
CA GLY A 199 26.72 2.03 -8.57
C GLY A 199 27.08 0.53 -8.61
N ASP A 200 26.93 -0.20 -7.50
CA ASP A 200 27.38 -1.59 -7.40
C ASP A 200 26.35 -2.55 -8.00
N LYS A 201 26.71 -3.14 -9.14
CA LYS A 201 25.85 -4.06 -9.89
C LYS A 201 25.48 -5.33 -9.10
N LYS A 202 26.18 -5.66 -8.00
CA LYS A 202 25.83 -6.84 -7.19
C LYS A 202 24.38 -6.83 -6.70
N TYR A 203 23.81 -5.65 -6.45
CA TYR A 203 22.44 -5.52 -5.94
C TYR A 203 21.39 -5.90 -7.01
N ILE A 204 21.72 -5.74 -8.29
CA ILE A 204 20.78 -5.96 -9.41
C ILE A 204 21.06 -7.25 -10.19
N ALA A 205 22.21 -7.89 -9.96
CA ALA A 205 22.73 -9.02 -10.74
C ALA A 205 21.80 -10.25 -10.88
N ARG A 206 20.78 -10.39 -10.02
CA ARG A 206 19.81 -11.51 -10.08
C ARG A 206 18.37 -11.06 -10.31
N LEU A 207 18.12 -9.79 -10.55
CA LEU A 207 16.74 -9.31 -10.75
C LEU A 207 16.12 -9.87 -12.02
N THR A 208 16.88 -10.09 -13.10
CA THR A 208 16.38 -10.76 -14.32
C THR A 208 15.85 -12.18 -14.03
N LYS A 209 16.47 -12.90 -13.10
CA LYS A 209 16.04 -14.27 -12.70
C LYS A 209 14.68 -14.31 -12.03
N LEU A 210 14.28 -13.20 -11.40
CA LEU A 210 12.97 -13.08 -10.78
C LEU A 210 11.85 -13.07 -11.83
N GLY A 211 12.08 -12.46 -13.01
CA GLY A 211 11.13 -12.51 -14.14
C GLY A 211 10.94 -13.94 -14.66
N GLU A 212 12.04 -14.68 -14.86
CA GLU A 212 12.00 -16.11 -15.23
C GLU A 212 11.21 -16.94 -14.21
N PHE A 213 11.41 -16.66 -12.91
CA PHE A 213 10.71 -17.34 -11.84
C PHE A 213 9.20 -17.04 -11.81
N VAL A 214 8.80 -15.78 -11.99
CA VAL A 214 7.39 -15.38 -12.02
C VAL A 214 6.64 -16.09 -13.16
N GLU A 215 7.23 -16.18 -14.35
CA GLU A 215 6.63 -16.91 -15.47
C GLU A 215 6.54 -18.42 -15.19
N LYS A 216 7.61 -19.00 -14.63
CA LYS A 216 7.68 -20.43 -14.28
C LYS A 216 6.66 -20.81 -13.19
N SER A 217 6.46 -19.96 -12.19
CA SER A 217 5.59 -20.21 -11.03
C SER A 217 4.11 -19.90 -11.29
N LYS A 218 3.78 -19.41 -12.50
CA LYS A 218 2.39 -19.18 -12.95
C LYS A 218 1.53 -20.42 -12.76
N MET A 219 0.35 -20.22 -12.19
CA MET A 219 -0.68 -21.24 -11.98
C MET A 219 -1.90 -21.01 -12.86
N GLY A 220 -2.63 -22.08 -13.15
CA GLY A 220 -3.90 -22.06 -13.86
C GLY A 220 -3.92 -22.98 -15.09
N GLU A 221 -5.08 -23.52 -15.41
CA GLU A 221 -5.39 -24.20 -16.67
C GLU A 221 -6.17 -23.25 -17.58
N GLY A 222 -5.97 -23.36 -18.90
CA GLY A 222 -6.67 -22.52 -19.88
C GLY A 222 -6.45 -21.02 -19.65
N ASP A 223 -7.56 -20.29 -19.47
CA ASP A 223 -7.56 -18.84 -19.27
C ASP A 223 -7.19 -18.40 -17.85
N VAL A 224 -7.19 -19.33 -16.89
CA VAL A 224 -6.78 -19.01 -15.53
C VAL A 224 -5.30 -18.63 -15.51
N THR A 225 -5.01 -17.49 -14.89
CA THR A 225 -3.64 -17.05 -14.67
C THR A 225 -3.58 -16.39 -13.31
N GLY A 226 -2.76 -16.94 -12.42
CA GLY A 226 -2.55 -16.42 -11.07
C GLY A 226 -1.36 -17.05 -10.38
N TRP A 227 -1.15 -16.71 -9.12
CA TRP A 227 -0.04 -17.20 -8.31
C TRP A 227 -0.48 -17.51 -6.88
N CYS A 228 0.17 -18.47 -6.25
CA CYS A 228 0.20 -18.59 -4.79
C CYS A 228 0.93 -17.39 -4.17
N GLU A 229 0.81 -17.24 -2.85
CA GLU A 229 1.58 -16.23 -2.13
C GLU A 229 3.03 -16.67 -1.83
N GLN A 230 3.29 -17.97 -1.77
CA GLN A 230 4.63 -18.51 -1.53
C GLN A 230 4.88 -19.77 -2.35
N TYR A 231 6.15 -19.98 -2.65
CA TYR A 231 6.67 -21.02 -3.52
C TYR A 231 7.99 -21.56 -3.00
N ASN A 232 8.27 -22.83 -3.25
CA ASN A 232 9.61 -23.39 -3.10
C ASN A 232 10.56 -22.84 -4.18
N ASP A 233 11.87 -23.06 -4.01
CA ASP A 233 12.88 -22.58 -4.97
C ASP A 233 12.65 -23.06 -6.42
N ASP A 234 12.04 -24.23 -6.60
CA ASP A 234 11.72 -24.81 -7.90
C ASP A 234 10.48 -24.21 -8.58
N GLY A 235 9.73 -23.34 -7.89
CA GLY A 235 8.49 -22.75 -8.38
C GLY A 235 7.24 -23.58 -8.09
N SER A 236 7.34 -24.66 -7.31
CA SER A 236 6.17 -25.37 -6.80
C SER A 236 5.48 -24.56 -5.69
N PRO A 237 4.14 -24.45 -5.68
CA PRO A 237 3.42 -23.68 -4.67
C PRO A 237 3.58 -24.30 -3.29
N SER A 238 3.68 -23.45 -2.26
CA SER A 238 3.75 -23.88 -0.87
C SER A 238 2.56 -23.35 -0.09
N ARG A 239 2.02 -24.15 0.83
CA ARG A 239 1.11 -23.64 1.85
C ARG A 239 1.86 -22.85 2.91
N ALA A 240 1.13 -21.93 3.53
CA ALA A 240 1.50 -21.31 4.79
C ALA A 240 0.36 -21.46 5.81
N ARG A 241 -0.37 -20.39 6.10
CA ARG A 241 -1.42 -20.42 7.14
C ARG A 241 -2.65 -21.17 6.64
N GLN A 242 -3.59 -21.45 7.54
CA GLN A 242 -4.83 -22.19 7.24
C GLN A 242 -5.72 -21.56 6.13
N TYR A 243 -5.45 -20.32 5.72
CA TYR A 243 -6.12 -19.59 4.65
C TYR A 243 -5.20 -19.33 3.41
N GLU A 244 -4.02 -19.95 3.38
CA GLU A 244 -2.95 -19.77 2.39
C GLU A 244 -2.45 -21.15 1.94
N ILE A 245 -3.16 -21.75 1.00
CA ILE A 245 -2.89 -23.09 0.46
C ILE A 245 -2.35 -23.01 -0.96
N GLU A 246 -2.17 -24.15 -1.60
CA GLU A 246 -1.53 -24.29 -2.91
C GLU A 246 -2.49 -23.96 -4.08
N LEU A 247 -3.13 -22.78 -4.02
CA LEU A 247 -4.07 -22.26 -5.02
C LEU A 247 -3.68 -20.86 -5.51
N PRO A 248 -4.12 -20.42 -6.70
CA PRO A 248 -3.95 -19.04 -7.14
C PRO A 248 -4.81 -18.06 -6.33
N TYR A 249 -4.19 -16.96 -5.88
CA TYR A 249 -4.79 -15.92 -5.04
C TYR A 249 -4.87 -14.56 -5.77
N PRO A 250 -6.02 -13.85 -5.75
CA PRO A 250 -6.10 -12.48 -6.29
C PRO A 250 -5.18 -11.50 -5.57
N ARG A 251 -4.94 -11.72 -4.27
CA ARG A 251 -4.02 -10.90 -3.48
C ARG A 251 -2.55 -11.07 -3.88
N ALA A 252 -2.13 -12.26 -4.32
CA ALA A 252 -0.78 -12.46 -4.84
C ALA A 252 -0.56 -11.64 -6.12
N LEU A 253 -1.54 -11.63 -7.03
CA LEU A 253 -1.52 -10.77 -8.21
C LEU A 253 -1.47 -9.28 -7.82
N THR A 254 -2.37 -8.85 -6.94
CA THR A 254 -2.53 -7.41 -6.71
C THR A 254 -1.48 -6.80 -5.80
N ARG A 255 -0.95 -7.54 -4.81
CA ARG A 255 -0.01 -7.02 -3.81
C ARG A 255 1.45 -7.38 -4.07
N GLY A 256 1.72 -8.42 -4.85
CA GLY A 256 3.08 -8.91 -5.08
C GLY A 256 3.45 -8.95 -6.57
N VAL A 257 2.91 -9.95 -7.28
CA VAL A 257 3.34 -10.27 -8.65
C VAL A 257 3.00 -9.18 -9.67
N GLY A 258 1.82 -8.57 -9.57
CA GLY A 258 1.38 -7.52 -10.50
C GLY A 258 2.30 -6.30 -10.51
N PRO A 259 2.56 -5.66 -9.35
CA PRO A 259 3.57 -4.59 -9.25
C PRO A 259 4.94 -5.04 -9.76
N LEU A 260 5.36 -6.26 -9.40
CA LEU A 260 6.67 -6.78 -9.81
C LEU A 260 6.79 -6.93 -11.33
N LEU A 261 5.77 -7.43 -12.03
CA LEU A 261 5.73 -7.51 -13.49
C LEU A 261 5.82 -6.12 -14.14
N ILE A 262 5.15 -5.12 -13.57
CA ILE A 262 5.22 -3.74 -14.03
C ILE A 262 6.65 -3.21 -13.90
N TRP A 263 7.29 -3.45 -12.75
CA TRP A 263 8.64 -2.98 -12.48
C TRP A 263 9.68 -3.66 -13.36
N LEU A 264 9.59 -4.97 -13.55
CA LEU A 264 10.46 -5.73 -14.46
C LEU A 264 10.36 -5.17 -15.88
N TYR A 265 9.15 -5.00 -16.40
CA TYR A 265 8.93 -4.39 -17.71
C TYR A 265 9.49 -2.96 -17.82
N LEU A 266 9.35 -2.15 -16.78
CA LEU A 266 9.93 -0.82 -16.78
C LEU A 266 11.47 -0.86 -16.82
N MET A 267 12.11 -1.88 -16.23
CA MET A 267 13.57 -2.06 -16.27
C MET A 267 14.05 -2.62 -17.61
N ASP A 268 13.52 -3.76 -18.06
CA ASP A 268 14.05 -4.51 -19.21
C ASP A 268 13.29 -4.30 -20.53
N GLY A 269 12.04 -3.85 -20.47
CA GLY A 269 11.16 -3.71 -21.63
C GLY A 269 10.65 -5.02 -22.24
N ASP A 270 10.80 -6.17 -21.57
CA ASP A 270 10.28 -7.45 -22.06
C ASP A 270 8.75 -7.48 -21.97
N GLU A 271 8.09 -7.44 -23.12
CA GLU A 271 6.63 -7.50 -23.25
C GLU A 271 6.01 -8.77 -22.67
N LYS A 272 6.78 -9.84 -22.43
CA LYS A 272 6.28 -11.03 -21.72
C LYS A 272 5.71 -10.68 -20.35
N HIS A 273 6.32 -9.74 -19.63
CA HIS A 273 5.83 -9.30 -18.33
C HIS A 273 4.44 -8.67 -18.42
N MET A 274 4.25 -7.78 -19.40
CA MET A 274 2.97 -7.11 -19.62
C MET A 274 1.91 -8.04 -20.20
N ASN A 275 2.29 -9.00 -21.04
CA ASN A 275 1.39 -10.03 -21.55
C ASN A 275 0.88 -10.94 -20.43
N LEU A 276 1.76 -11.32 -19.51
CA LEU A 276 1.40 -12.10 -18.33
C LEU A 276 0.47 -11.32 -17.39
N LEU A 277 0.76 -10.04 -17.15
CA LEU A 277 -0.10 -9.15 -16.37
C LEU A 277 -1.49 -9.00 -17.00
N LYS A 278 -1.57 -8.83 -18.34
CA LYS A 278 -2.83 -8.74 -19.09
C LYS A 278 -3.67 -10.00 -18.93
N ARG A 279 -3.07 -11.19 -19.03
CA ARG A 279 -3.76 -12.46 -18.83
C ARG A 279 -4.33 -12.61 -17.42
N ALA A 280 -3.50 -12.35 -16.40
CA ALA A 280 -3.93 -12.42 -15.01
C ALA A 280 -5.05 -11.41 -14.69
N TYR A 281 -4.93 -10.18 -15.22
CA TYR A 281 -5.97 -9.17 -15.11
C TYR A 281 -7.27 -9.58 -15.81
N ALA A 282 -7.19 -10.17 -17.02
CA ALA A 282 -8.35 -10.62 -17.76
C ALA A 282 -9.14 -11.71 -17.00
N TRP A 283 -8.43 -12.67 -16.41
CA TRP A 283 -9.05 -13.69 -15.56
C TRP A 283 -9.74 -13.09 -14.32
N HIS A 284 -9.04 -12.23 -13.58
CA HIS A 284 -9.64 -11.57 -12.42
C HIS A 284 -10.85 -10.70 -12.81
N GLU A 285 -10.80 -10.00 -13.94
CA GLU A 285 -11.90 -9.18 -14.44
C GLU A 285 -13.09 -10.02 -14.92
N TYR A 286 -12.85 -11.23 -15.47
CA TYR A 286 -13.90 -12.20 -15.76
C TYR A 286 -14.65 -12.61 -14.48
N VAL A 287 -13.93 -13.05 -13.44
CA VAL A 287 -14.54 -13.40 -12.14
C VAL A 287 -15.34 -12.23 -11.56
N ARG A 288 -14.79 -11.01 -11.64
CA ARG A 288 -15.50 -9.78 -11.21
C ARG A 288 -16.81 -9.56 -11.96
N LYS A 289 -16.87 -9.85 -13.25
CA LYS A 289 -18.08 -9.71 -14.08
C LYS A 289 -19.11 -10.78 -13.76
N GLU A 290 -18.69 -11.99 -13.43
CA GLU A 290 -19.60 -13.05 -12.98
C GLU A 290 -20.26 -12.69 -11.64
N GLU A 291 -19.50 -12.12 -10.72
CA GLU A 291 -20.03 -11.80 -9.38
C GLU A 291 -20.80 -10.48 -9.29
N ILE A 292 -20.63 -9.59 -10.26
CA ILE A 292 -21.41 -8.34 -10.32
C ILE A 292 -22.80 -8.55 -10.94
N LYS A 293 -23.12 -9.77 -11.39
CA LYS A 293 -24.45 -10.10 -11.87
C LYS A 293 -25.49 -9.80 -10.79
N PRO A 294 -26.63 -9.14 -11.12
CA PRO A 294 -27.59 -8.67 -10.13
C PRO A 294 -28.06 -9.74 -9.15
N GLU A 295 -28.29 -10.96 -9.64
CA GLU A 295 -28.71 -12.12 -8.86
C GLU A 295 -27.68 -12.54 -7.81
N VAL A 296 -26.38 -12.53 -8.16
CA VAL A 296 -25.29 -12.88 -7.24
C VAL A 296 -25.13 -11.79 -6.18
N ILE A 297 -25.18 -10.52 -6.59
CA ILE A 297 -25.13 -9.39 -5.65
C ILE A 297 -26.28 -9.47 -4.64
N GLU A 298 -27.50 -9.77 -5.10
CA GLU A 298 -28.65 -9.85 -4.20
C GLU A 298 -28.50 -11.01 -3.21
N GLN A 299 -27.99 -12.18 -3.62
CA GLN A 299 -27.68 -13.28 -2.70
C GLN A 299 -26.72 -12.84 -1.58
N TRP A 300 -25.64 -12.15 -1.94
CA TRP A 300 -24.71 -11.58 -0.96
C TRP A 300 -25.38 -10.56 -0.04
N ARG A 301 -26.22 -9.66 -0.58
CA ARG A 301 -26.98 -8.69 0.22
C ARG A 301 -27.95 -9.35 1.17
N GLN A 302 -28.61 -10.44 0.78
CA GLN A 302 -29.53 -11.18 1.63
C GLN A 302 -28.80 -11.77 2.85
N MET A 303 -27.70 -12.48 2.61
CA MET A 303 -26.83 -12.95 3.70
C MET A 303 -26.37 -11.77 4.57
N SER A 304 -26.02 -10.65 3.93
CA SER A 304 -25.48 -9.49 4.62
C SER A 304 -26.45 -8.79 5.54
N ARG A 305 -27.72 -8.66 5.13
CA ARG A 305 -28.79 -8.10 5.95
C ARG A 305 -29.11 -8.95 7.18
N LYS A 306 -28.91 -10.26 7.10
CA LYS A 306 -29.33 -11.23 8.12
C LYS A 306 -28.21 -11.67 9.06
N TRP A 307 -26.98 -11.78 8.54
CA TRP A 307 -25.83 -12.31 9.28
C TRP A 307 -24.79 -11.24 9.62
N SER A 308 -25.02 -9.96 9.29
CA SER A 308 -24.21 -8.86 9.82
C SER A 308 -24.70 -8.45 11.21
N PRO A 309 -23.81 -8.21 12.19
CA PRO A 309 -24.19 -7.63 13.48
C PRO A 309 -24.88 -6.27 13.32
N SER A 310 -25.85 -5.96 14.19
CA SER A 310 -26.68 -4.75 14.11
C SER A 310 -25.90 -3.43 14.08
N HIS A 311 -24.75 -3.36 14.77
CA HIS A 311 -23.89 -2.17 14.77
C HIS A 311 -23.22 -1.89 13.41
N HIS A 312 -23.17 -2.88 12.51
CA HIS A 312 -22.72 -2.71 11.12
C HIS A 312 -23.85 -2.29 10.17
N SER A 313 -25.10 -2.62 10.50
CA SER A 313 -26.28 -2.26 9.71
C SER A 313 -26.60 -0.76 9.76
N MET A 314 -26.34 -0.08 10.89
CA MET A 314 -26.62 1.36 11.06
C MET A 314 -25.76 2.28 10.17
N THR A 315 -24.60 1.79 9.72
CA THR A 315 -23.67 2.56 8.88
C THR A 315 -23.78 2.20 7.40
N GLN A 316 -24.75 1.37 7.02
CA GLN A 316 -24.84 0.71 5.71
C GLN A 316 -23.53 0.01 5.30
N ASN A 317 -22.69 -0.32 6.29
CA ASN A 317 -21.40 -0.98 6.11
C ASN A 317 -21.52 -2.41 6.64
N TYR A 318 -22.38 -3.17 5.98
CA TYR A 318 -22.60 -4.55 6.36
C TYR A 318 -21.32 -5.36 6.17
N LEU A 319 -20.91 -6.10 7.20
CA LEU A 319 -19.70 -6.92 7.16
C LEU A 319 -19.72 -7.89 5.97
N MET A 320 -20.89 -8.43 5.66
CA MET A 320 -21.06 -9.47 4.67
C MET A 320 -21.37 -8.95 3.26
N GLU A 321 -21.32 -7.63 3.02
CA GLU A 321 -21.53 -7.09 1.66
C GLU A 321 -20.28 -7.38 0.81
N TYR A 322 -20.42 -8.40 -0.02
CA TYR A 322 -19.35 -8.91 -0.84
C TYR A 322 -18.92 -7.94 -1.94
N ARG A 323 -17.63 -8.01 -2.28
CA ARG A 323 -16.99 -7.13 -3.26
C ARG A 323 -16.67 -7.97 -4.49
N PRO A 324 -17.41 -7.79 -5.61
CA PRO A 324 -17.15 -8.54 -6.82
C PRO A 324 -15.67 -8.50 -7.24
N GLY A 325 -15.16 -9.64 -7.66
CA GLY A 325 -13.81 -9.96 -8.09
C GLY A 325 -12.86 -10.44 -6.99
N TRP A 326 -13.28 -10.55 -5.74
CA TRP A 326 -12.39 -10.75 -4.59
C TRP A 326 -12.61 -12.06 -3.81
N PRO A 327 -12.48 -13.25 -4.41
CA PRO A 327 -12.27 -14.48 -3.64
C PRO A 327 -10.93 -14.48 -2.94
N ASP A 328 -10.78 -15.36 -1.96
CA ASP A 328 -9.44 -15.68 -1.49
C ASP A 328 -8.70 -16.44 -2.60
N ALA A 329 -9.30 -17.48 -3.18
CA ALA A 329 -8.63 -18.28 -4.19
C ALA A 329 -9.54 -18.75 -5.33
N TYR A 330 -8.91 -19.08 -6.46
CA TYR A 330 -9.56 -19.76 -7.59
C TYR A 330 -9.19 -21.25 -7.59
N LEU A 331 -10.08 -22.10 -8.12
CA LEU A 331 -9.65 -23.42 -8.58
C LEU A 331 -8.73 -23.27 -9.81
N PRO A 332 -7.74 -24.17 -10.00
CA PRO A 332 -6.80 -24.09 -11.11
C PRO A 332 -7.43 -24.02 -12.50
N ASP A 333 -8.55 -24.71 -12.75
CA ASP A 333 -9.27 -24.65 -14.03
C ASP A 333 -10.31 -23.54 -14.12
N GLY A 334 -10.44 -22.72 -13.07
CA GLY A 334 -11.33 -21.57 -13.08
C GLY A 334 -12.80 -21.92 -12.98
N SER A 335 -13.12 -23.21 -12.79
CA SER A 335 -14.50 -23.69 -12.72
C SER A 335 -15.25 -23.22 -11.47
N ASN A 336 -14.52 -22.78 -10.44
CA ASN A 336 -15.09 -22.21 -9.22
C ASN A 336 -14.04 -21.44 -8.42
N TRP A 337 -14.49 -20.68 -7.42
CA TRP A 337 -13.67 -19.84 -6.57
C TRP A 337 -14.38 -19.55 -5.25
N GLY A 338 -13.65 -19.03 -4.26
CA GLY A 338 -14.24 -18.75 -2.97
C GLY A 338 -13.25 -18.40 -1.86
N ARG A 339 -13.63 -18.72 -0.63
CA ARG A 339 -12.88 -18.40 0.59
C ARG A 339 -12.03 -19.58 1.05
N VAL A 340 -10.81 -19.35 1.55
CA VAL A 340 -10.00 -20.43 2.13
C VAL A 340 -9.99 -20.34 3.66
N LEU A 341 -10.33 -21.43 4.33
CA LEU A 341 -10.24 -21.56 5.78
C LEU A 341 -9.97 -23.02 6.16
N ASN A 342 -9.26 -23.29 7.26
CA ASN A 342 -8.93 -24.65 7.69
C ASN A 342 -8.32 -25.51 6.57
N PHE A 343 -7.47 -24.90 5.75
CA PHE A 343 -6.81 -25.49 4.58
C PHE A 343 -7.75 -25.99 3.47
N ARG A 344 -9.00 -25.50 3.44
CA ARG A 344 -10.02 -25.87 2.45
C ARG A 344 -10.67 -24.63 1.83
N LEU A 345 -11.00 -24.73 0.56
CA LEU A 345 -11.70 -23.75 -0.25
C LEU A 345 -13.21 -23.96 -0.13
N MET A 346 -13.86 -23.00 0.51
CA MET A 346 -15.30 -22.83 0.64
C MET A 346 -15.81 -22.14 -0.63
N LEU A 347 -16.34 -22.94 -1.57
CA LEU A 347 -16.70 -22.49 -2.91
C LEU A 347 -18.01 -21.68 -2.94
N TRP A 348 -18.07 -20.69 -3.83
CA TRP A 348 -19.25 -19.84 -3.96
C TRP A 348 -20.31 -20.42 -4.88
N ASN A 349 -19.91 -21.12 -5.93
CA ASN A 349 -20.84 -21.71 -6.90
C ASN A 349 -21.06 -23.21 -6.61
N PRO A 350 -22.16 -23.80 -7.10
CA PRO A 350 -22.37 -25.25 -7.01
C PRO A 350 -21.19 -26.06 -7.57
N VAL A 351 -20.94 -27.22 -6.96
CA VAL A 351 -19.80 -28.08 -7.30
C VAL A 351 -20.30 -29.39 -7.88
N THR A 352 -19.89 -29.70 -9.11
CA THR A 352 -20.21 -30.96 -9.79
C THR A 352 -19.43 -32.14 -9.17
N PRO A 353 -19.90 -33.40 -9.33
CA PRO A 353 -19.15 -34.58 -8.89
C PRO A 353 -17.73 -34.67 -9.48
N VAL A 354 -17.55 -34.23 -10.72
CA VAL A 354 -16.25 -34.20 -11.41
C VAL A 354 -15.29 -33.23 -10.71
N GLN A 355 -15.75 -32.00 -10.43
CA GLN A 355 -14.94 -31.02 -9.67
C GLN A 355 -14.62 -31.53 -8.27
N LYS A 356 -15.59 -32.15 -7.58
CA LYS A 356 -15.37 -32.73 -6.25
C LYS A 356 -14.26 -33.76 -6.26
N LYS A 357 -14.24 -34.63 -7.26
CA LYS A 357 -13.18 -35.65 -7.41
C LYS A 357 -11.84 -35.01 -7.80
N LYS A 358 -11.82 -34.09 -8.77
CA LYS A 358 -10.59 -33.45 -9.27
C LYS A 358 -9.88 -32.63 -8.19
N TYR A 359 -10.65 -31.92 -7.36
CA TYR A 359 -10.13 -30.98 -6.35
C TYR A 359 -10.43 -31.41 -4.92
N ASP A 360 -10.61 -32.71 -4.67
CA ASP A 360 -10.95 -33.26 -3.37
C ASP A 360 -10.07 -32.72 -2.25
N ARG A 361 -8.75 -32.64 -2.46
CA ARG A 361 -7.81 -32.12 -1.45
C ARG A 361 -7.98 -30.64 -1.10
N PHE A 362 -8.60 -29.86 -1.98
CA PHE A 362 -8.69 -28.41 -1.84
C PHE A 362 -10.05 -27.96 -1.37
N ILE A 363 -11.14 -28.62 -1.74
CA ILE A 363 -12.48 -28.08 -1.49
C ILE A 363 -13.02 -28.50 -0.12
N ASP A 364 -13.90 -27.65 0.42
CA ASP A 364 -14.76 -28.02 1.55
C ASP A 364 -16.07 -28.63 1.00
N HIS A 365 -16.20 -29.95 1.10
CA HIS A 365 -17.35 -30.67 0.54
C HIS A 365 -18.68 -30.40 1.26
N SER A 366 -18.62 -29.84 2.47
CA SER A 366 -19.80 -29.57 3.30
C SER A 366 -20.23 -28.10 3.27
N TRP A 367 -19.47 -27.24 2.60
CA TRP A 367 -19.82 -25.83 2.47
C TRP A 367 -20.87 -25.62 1.37
N PRO A 368 -22.02 -24.99 1.68
CA PRO A 368 -23.04 -24.71 0.67
C PRO A 368 -22.66 -23.49 -0.21
N PRO A 369 -23.11 -23.46 -1.48
CA PRO A 369 -22.88 -22.32 -2.36
C PRO A 369 -23.66 -21.08 -1.90
N VAL A 370 -23.26 -19.91 -2.41
CA VAL A 370 -23.81 -18.58 -2.04
C VAL A 370 -25.33 -18.51 -2.22
N GLU A 371 -25.87 -19.11 -3.30
CA GLU A 371 -27.31 -19.20 -3.52
C GLU A 371 -28.04 -19.90 -2.34
N ARG A 372 -27.52 -21.04 -1.89
CA ARG A 372 -28.11 -21.79 -0.77
C ARG A 372 -27.94 -21.06 0.55
N LEU A 373 -26.78 -20.44 0.77
CA LEU A 373 -26.55 -19.60 1.94
C LEU A 373 -27.53 -18.42 2.00
N ALA A 374 -27.85 -17.80 0.86
CA ALA A 374 -28.84 -16.72 0.80
C ALA A 374 -30.24 -17.22 1.17
N VAL A 375 -30.64 -18.41 0.71
CA VAL A 375 -31.92 -19.05 1.11
C VAL A 375 -31.96 -19.30 2.62
N MET A 376 -30.89 -19.86 3.19
CA MET A 376 -30.77 -20.08 4.64
C MET A 376 -30.92 -18.76 5.42
N ALA A 377 -30.21 -17.72 4.97
CA ALA A 377 -30.27 -16.39 5.56
C ALA A 377 -31.69 -15.80 5.50
N SER A 378 -32.36 -15.88 4.36
CA SER A 378 -33.75 -15.42 4.20
C SER A 378 -34.73 -16.15 5.12
N ALA A 379 -34.45 -17.41 5.44
CA ALA A 379 -35.19 -18.21 6.41
C ALA A 379 -34.80 -17.96 7.89
N ASN A 380 -33.96 -16.95 8.17
CA ASN A 380 -33.41 -16.64 9.50
C ASN A 380 -32.61 -17.81 10.14
N GLN A 381 -32.06 -18.72 9.33
CA GLN A 381 -31.16 -19.75 9.84
C GLN A 381 -29.77 -19.15 10.12
N PRO A 382 -29.03 -19.65 11.12
CA PRO A 382 -27.66 -19.22 11.35
C PRO A 382 -26.74 -19.62 10.18
N PRO A 383 -25.61 -18.92 9.98
CA PRO A 383 -24.61 -19.35 9.01
C PRO A 383 -24.06 -20.73 9.40
N PRO A 384 -23.68 -21.58 8.43
CA PRO A 384 -23.10 -22.88 8.75
C PRO A 384 -21.87 -22.74 9.65
N ARG A 385 -21.78 -23.61 10.67
CA ARG A 385 -20.68 -23.67 11.65
C ARG A 385 -20.50 -22.39 12.49
N ASP A 386 -21.54 -21.56 12.58
CA ASP A 386 -21.50 -20.25 13.26
C ASP A 386 -20.38 -19.33 12.76
N TYR A 387 -19.89 -19.58 11.54
CA TYR A 387 -18.84 -18.78 10.94
C TYR A 387 -19.41 -17.49 10.38
N ASN A 388 -18.97 -16.36 10.94
CA ASN A 388 -19.07 -15.10 10.24
C ASN A 388 -18.11 -15.16 9.04
N MET A 389 -18.67 -15.23 7.84
CA MET A 389 -17.91 -15.36 6.60
C MET A 389 -16.92 -14.20 6.36
N TYR A 390 -17.06 -13.07 7.06
CA TYR A 390 -16.22 -11.89 6.91
C TYR A 390 -14.99 -11.85 7.85
N VAL A 391 -15.07 -12.41 9.05
CA VAL A 391 -14.08 -12.12 10.14
C VAL A 391 -12.67 -12.64 9.85
N HIS A 392 -12.47 -13.49 8.82
CA HIS A 392 -11.13 -13.92 8.39
C HIS A 392 -10.91 -13.91 6.86
N CYS A 393 -11.68 -13.13 6.10
CA CYS A 393 -11.43 -12.95 4.66
C CYS A 393 -10.30 -11.93 4.46
N HIS A 394 -9.19 -12.33 3.82
CA HIS A 394 -8.03 -11.45 3.57
C HIS A 394 -8.21 -10.53 2.34
N SER A 395 -9.43 -10.52 1.79
CA SER A 395 -9.87 -9.62 0.73
C SER A 395 -9.91 -8.18 1.24
N SER A 396 -8.78 -7.46 1.10
CA SER A 396 -8.67 -6.12 1.68
C SER A 396 -9.65 -5.14 1.07
N ILE A 397 -9.94 -4.13 1.88
CA ILE A 397 -10.82 -3.03 1.51
C ILE A 397 -10.04 -2.02 0.64
N GLY A 398 -9.72 -2.37 -0.61
CA GLY A 398 -8.93 -1.51 -1.51
C GLY A 398 -9.15 -1.81 -2.99
N ASN A 399 -8.90 -0.82 -3.87
CA ASN A 399 -8.98 -1.02 -5.33
C ASN A 399 -7.62 -1.56 -5.73
N SER A 400 -7.25 -2.74 -5.24
CA SER A 400 -5.88 -3.24 -5.39
C SER A 400 -5.52 -3.53 -6.86
N LEU A 401 -6.49 -3.43 -7.77
CA LEU A 401 -6.31 -3.46 -9.22
C LEU A 401 -6.07 -2.07 -9.84
N SER A 402 -6.19 -0.97 -9.10
CA SER A 402 -6.05 0.39 -9.64
C SER A 402 -4.68 0.62 -10.26
N GLU A 403 -3.62 0.16 -9.60
CA GLU A 403 -2.26 0.16 -10.13
C GLU A 403 -2.17 -0.61 -11.44
N ILE A 404 -2.60 -1.86 -11.44
CA ILE A 404 -2.56 -2.74 -12.62
C ILE A 404 -3.35 -2.11 -13.76
N ARG A 405 -4.57 -1.64 -13.51
CA ARG A 405 -5.41 -0.96 -14.51
C ARG A 405 -4.73 0.29 -15.06
N ARG A 406 -4.08 1.06 -14.19
CA ARG A 406 -3.38 2.27 -14.61
C ARG A 406 -2.16 1.94 -15.44
N ALA A 407 -1.33 0.99 -15.02
CA ALA A 407 -0.18 0.51 -15.77
C ALA A 407 -0.61 -0.03 -17.15
N LEU A 408 -1.66 -0.85 -17.22
CA LEU A 408 -2.22 -1.36 -18.48
C LEU A 408 -2.75 -0.23 -19.38
N LEU A 409 -3.35 0.81 -18.81
CA LEU A 409 -3.81 1.98 -19.55
C LEU A 409 -2.65 2.77 -20.14
N GLU A 410 -1.59 3.02 -19.37
CA GLU A 410 -0.40 3.73 -19.85
C GLU A 410 0.39 2.90 -20.87
N HIS A 411 0.48 1.57 -20.67
CA HIS A 411 1.02 0.64 -21.66
C HIS A 411 0.27 0.74 -22.98
N LYS A 412 -1.07 0.71 -22.94
CA LYS A 412 -1.91 0.84 -24.14
C LYS A 412 -1.72 2.19 -24.85
N ARG A 413 -1.46 3.28 -24.10
CA ARG A 413 -1.33 4.64 -24.65
C ARG A 413 0.01 4.90 -25.30
N GLY A 414 1.10 4.31 -24.81
CA GLY A 414 2.44 4.67 -25.26
C GLY A 414 3.52 3.62 -25.02
N GLY A 415 3.15 2.36 -24.78
CA GLY A 415 4.08 1.28 -24.48
C GLY A 415 4.99 1.60 -23.30
N ARG A 416 6.26 1.19 -23.38
CA ARG A 416 7.25 1.40 -22.31
C ARG A 416 7.50 2.88 -22.07
N ALA A 417 7.66 3.68 -23.14
CA ALA A 417 7.92 5.12 -23.02
C ALA A 417 6.77 5.86 -22.30
N GLY A 418 5.52 5.50 -22.61
CA GLY A 418 4.34 6.02 -21.91
C GLY A 418 4.33 5.66 -20.42
N MET A 419 4.67 4.42 -20.09
CA MET A 419 4.78 4.00 -18.69
C MET A 419 5.95 4.65 -17.96
N ILE A 420 7.15 4.69 -18.53
CA ILE A 420 8.32 5.41 -17.97
C ILE A 420 7.94 6.85 -17.66
N LYS A 421 7.26 7.54 -18.59
CA LYS A 421 6.78 8.91 -18.38
C LYS A 421 5.80 9.02 -17.22
N TYR A 422 4.91 8.04 -17.02
CA TYR A 422 3.96 8.03 -15.91
C TYR A 422 4.65 7.78 -14.56
N TYR A 423 5.60 6.85 -14.52
CA TYR A 423 6.34 6.46 -13.32
C TYR A 423 7.50 7.39 -12.98
N SER A 424 7.94 8.22 -13.93
CA SER A 424 8.95 9.25 -13.72
C SER A 424 8.32 10.60 -13.39
N ASN A 425 9.05 11.42 -12.63
CA ASN A 425 8.63 12.77 -12.26
C ASN A 425 9.90 13.56 -11.92
N PRO A 426 9.97 14.87 -12.21
CA PRO A 426 11.21 15.62 -12.05
C PRO A 426 11.70 15.65 -10.60
N THR A 427 13.02 15.62 -10.44
CA THR A 427 13.72 15.92 -9.18
C THR A 427 14.00 17.40 -9.01
N LYS A 428 13.78 18.18 -10.07
CA LYS A 428 13.85 19.62 -10.07
C LYS A 428 12.80 20.19 -10.99
N TYR A 429 11.95 21.06 -10.48
CA TYR A 429 11.01 21.76 -11.34
C TYR A 429 11.68 22.93 -12.05
N ALA A 430 11.57 22.95 -13.38
CA ALA A 430 11.75 24.17 -14.15
C ALA A 430 10.73 25.24 -13.68
N SER A 431 11.01 26.52 -13.94
CA SER A 431 10.11 27.61 -13.50
C SER A 431 8.65 27.42 -13.95
N ASP A 432 8.42 26.86 -15.14
CA ASP A 432 7.08 26.59 -15.66
C ASP A 432 6.41 25.37 -15.02
N GLN A 433 7.19 24.34 -14.66
CA GLN A 433 6.68 23.18 -13.92
C GLN A 433 6.32 23.57 -12.49
N TYR A 434 7.16 24.37 -11.83
CA TYR A 434 6.87 24.88 -10.50
C TYR A 434 5.65 25.79 -10.51
N LEU A 435 5.54 26.69 -11.49
CA LEU A 435 4.35 27.52 -11.68
C LEU A 435 3.08 26.66 -11.85
N GLN A 436 3.14 25.58 -12.62
CA GLN A 436 2.03 24.65 -12.77
C GLN A 436 1.68 23.96 -11.44
N ALA A 437 2.68 23.46 -10.70
CA ALA A 437 2.47 22.82 -9.40
C ALA A 437 1.77 23.76 -8.41
N ARG A 438 2.13 25.04 -8.41
CA ARG A 438 1.47 26.08 -7.59
C ARG A 438 0.03 26.33 -8.00
N VAL A 439 -0.26 26.39 -9.30
CA VAL A 439 -1.64 26.52 -9.82
C VAL A 439 -2.49 25.33 -9.39
N ASP A 440 -1.98 24.11 -9.52
CA ASP A 440 -2.71 22.90 -9.14
C ASP A 440 -2.94 22.82 -7.63
N ALA A 441 -1.95 23.21 -6.82
CA ALA A 441 -2.09 23.33 -5.38
C ALA A 441 -3.17 24.36 -4.99
N ALA A 442 -3.18 25.53 -5.63
CA ALA A 442 -4.19 26.57 -5.39
C ALA A 442 -5.61 26.07 -5.73
N LYS A 443 -5.77 25.34 -6.84
CA LYS A 443 -7.04 24.69 -7.21
C LYS A 443 -7.49 23.67 -6.17
N ARG A 444 -6.57 22.84 -5.65
CA ARG A 444 -6.88 21.87 -4.59
C ARG A 444 -7.23 22.54 -3.26
N ALA A 445 -6.58 23.64 -2.92
CA ALA A 445 -6.86 24.43 -1.72
C ALA A 445 -8.22 25.15 -1.77
N LEU A 446 -8.69 25.51 -2.97
CA LEU A 446 -10.02 26.09 -3.19
C LEU A 446 -11.13 25.05 -3.34
N ASN A 447 -10.78 23.78 -3.57
CA ASN A 447 -11.76 22.71 -3.69
C ASN A 447 -12.60 22.59 -2.41
N LEU A 448 -13.90 22.88 -2.51
CA LEU A 448 -14.81 22.93 -1.35
C LEU A 448 -14.86 21.61 -0.58
N ARG A 449 -14.72 20.47 -1.27
CA ARG A 449 -14.67 19.17 -0.59
C ARG A 449 -13.41 19.06 0.26
N ASN A 450 -12.24 19.39 -0.27
CA ASN A 450 -10.98 19.33 0.48
C ASN A 450 -11.01 20.25 1.71
N ARG A 451 -11.52 21.47 1.56
CA ARG A 451 -11.69 22.43 2.67
C ARG A 451 -12.63 21.91 3.76
N ARG A 452 -13.79 21.37 3.38
CA ARG A 452 -14.74 20.77 4.33
C ARG A 452 -14.13 19.61 5.10
N MET A 453 -13.31 18.79 4.44
CA MET A 453 -12.63 17.67 5.10
C MET A 453 -11.49 18.13 6.02
N ALA A 454 -10.77 19.20 5.67
CA ALA A 454 -9.72 19.76 6.52
C ALA A 454 -10.28 20.58 7.70
N TYR A 455 -11.57 20.92 7.71
CA TYR A 455 -12.14 21.81 8.72
C TYR A 455 -12.00 21.25 10.15
N PRO A 456 -11.48 22.04 11.11
CA PRO A 456 -11.25 21.58 12.47
C PRO A 456 -12.56 21.58 13.27
N PHE A 457 -13.31 20.49 13.23
CA PHE A 457 -14.57 20.32 13.99
C PHE A 457 -14.33 20.02 15.49
N LYS A 458 -13.36 20.70 16.10
CA LYS A 458 -12.98 20.53 17.51
C LYS A 458 -14.22 20.66 18.41
N ALA A 459 -14.28 19.82 19.45
CA ALA A 459 -15.38 19.71 20.42
C ALA A 459 -16.71 19.16 19.89
N ARG A 460 -16.82 18.78 18.61
CA ARG A 460 -18.01 18.11 18.13
C ARG A 460 -17.88 16.57 18.27
N PRO A 461 -18.93 15.85 18.73
CA PRO A 461 -18.88 14.40 18.92
C PRO A 461 -18.47 13.64 17.65
N GLY A 462 -17.49 12.75 17.78
CA GLY A 462 -16.96 11.91 16.70
C GLY A 462 -15.92 12.56 15.79
N TYR A 463 -15.48 13.80 16.05
CA TYR A 463 -14.35 14.38 15.32
C TYR A 463 -13.09 13.52 15.44
N THR A 464 -12.43 13.26 14.31
CA THR A 464 -11.23 12.40 14.19
C THR A 464 -10.11 13.09 13.40
N GLY A 465 -10.01 14.42 13.50
CA GLY A 465 -8.87 15.16 12.96
C GLY A 465 -7.70 15.21 13.96
N MET A 466 -6.69 16.03 13.66
CA MET A 466 -5.42 16.10 14.37
C MET A 466 -5.57 16.23 15.89
N ALA A 467 -6.45 17.08 16.39
CA ALA A 467 -6.64 17.25 17.84
C ALA A 467 -7.20 15.99 18.55
N ALA A 468 -7.83 15.07 17.81
CA ALA A 468 -8.36 13.81 18.33
C ALA A 468 -7.43 12.61 18.06
N MET A 469 -6.31 12.81 17.36
CA MET A 469 -5.38 11.74 17.01
C MET A 469 -4.57 11.27 18.23
N LYS A 470 -4.71 9.99 18.57
CA LYS A 470 -4.05 9.37 19.73
C LYS A 470 -2.58 9.01 19.49
N ASP A 471 -2.17 8.77 18.25
CA ASP A 471 -0.81 8.35 17.89
C ASP A 471 -0.56 8.60 16.38
N PHE A 472 0.61 8.23 15.87
CA PHE A 472 1.03 8.37 14.47
C PHE A 472 0.30 7.42 13.48
N ASN A 473 -0.82 6.80 13.87
CA ASN A 473 -1.57 5.76 13.11
C ASN A 473 -2.19 6.22 11.78
N PHE A 474 -2.11 7.51 11.44
CA PHE A 474 -2.74 8.02 10.23
C PHE A 474 -1.96 7.69 8.96
N LEU A 475 -0.64 7.45 9.02
CA LEU A 475 0.15 7.02 7.85
C LEU A 475 -0.41 5.72 7.25
N GLY A 476 -0.84 4.78 8.10
CA GLY A 476 -1.45 3.52 7.68
C GLY A 476 -2.92 3.62 7.26
N SER A 477 -3.56 4.79 7.39
CA SER A 477 -5.01 4.94 7.19
C SER A 477 -5.41 5.63 5.87
N LYS A 478 -4.47 5.71 4.93
CA LYS A 478 -4.51 6.60 3.77
C LYS A 478 -5.28 6.05 2.55
N SER A 479 -5.82 4.84 2.60
CA SER A 479 -6.32 4.13 1.42
C SER A 479 -7.64 4.55 0.78
N ARG A 480 -8.25 5.65 1.19
CA ARG A 480 -9.69 5.86 0.94
C ARG A 480 -10.08 6.95 -0.06
N TRP A 481 -9.18 7.67 -0.74
CA TRP A 481 -9.50 9.08 -1.06
C TRP A 481 -10.04 9.50 -2.46
N TYR A 482 -10.04 8.63 -3.49
CA TYR A 482 -10.38 9.04 -4.88
C TYR A 482 -11.47 8.20 -5.57
N GLY A 483 -12.71 8.31 -5.07
CA GLY A 483 -13.87 7.65 -5.69
C GLY A 483 -15.05 8.54 -6.02
N LYS A 484 -15.84 8.12 -7.03
CA LYS A 484 -17.11 8.76 -7.39
C LYS A 484 -18.14 8.58 -6.27
N VAL A 485 -18.87 9.64 -5.94
CA VAL A 485 -20.02 9.63 -5.01
C VAL A 485 -20.97 8.46 -5.33
N GLY A 486 -21.38 7.71 -4.32
CA GLY A 486 -22.27 6.53 -4.49
C GLY A 486 -21.58 5.22 -4.87
N THR A 487 -20.24 5.21 -4.97
CA THR A 487 -19.45 3.97 -5.12
C THR A 487 -18.74 3.65 -3.83
N LYS A 488 -18.27 2.43 -3.61
CA LYS A 488 -17.42 2.05 -2.47
C LYS A 488 -16.18 2.94 -2.29
N TRP A 489 -15.65 3.49 -3.38
CA TRP A 489 -14.55 4.47 -3.39
C TRP A 489 -15.04 5.86 -2.96
N GLY A 490 -16.32 6.16 -3.17
CA GLY A 490 -17.05 7.34 -2.70
C GLY A 490 -17.78 7.17 -1.35
N ALA A 491 -17.92 5.94 -0.85
CA ALA A 491 -18.78 5.60 0.29
C ALA A 491 -18.13 5.98 1.63
N ALA A 492 -16.79 5.97 1.69
CA ALA A 492 -16.06 6.63 2.77
C ALA A 492 -16.40 8.14 2.89
N PHE A 493 -17.04 8.73 1.87
CA PHE A 493 -17.39 10.16 1.76
C PHE A 493 -18.89 10.47 1.85
N GLN A 494 -19.75 9.48 2.12
CA GLN A 494 -21.19 9.74 2.23
C GLN A 494 -21.59 10.39 3.55
N ASN A 495 -20.77 10.25 4.60
CA ASN A 495 -21.07 10.83 5.90
C ASN A 495 -20.34 12.17 6.04
N ILE A 496 -21.05 13.24 5.65
CA ILE A 496 -20.79 14.57 6.17
C ILE A 496 -21.07 14.49 7.67
N TYR A 497 -20.01 14.37 8.44
CA TYR A 497 -19.98 14.58 9.87
C TYR A 497 -20.59 13.47 10.76
N PRO A 498 -19.81 12.91 11.71
CA PRO A 498 -18.35 12.86 11.73
C PRO A 498 -17.84 11.76 10.79
N ALA A 499 -17.00 12.13 9.81
CA ALA A 499 -16.24 11.17 9.02
C ALA A 499 -15.10 10.59 9.88
N SER A 500 -14.84 9.30 9.77
CA SER A 500 -13.66 8.67 10.37
C SER A 500 -12.41 9.04 9.57
N ASN A 501 -11.42 9.66 10.22
CA ASN A 501 -10.05 9.94 9.76
C ASN A 501 -9.89 11.13 8.79
N VAL A 502 -9.98 12.36 9.29
CA VAL A 502 -9.78 13.59 8.46
C VAL A 502 -8.36 14.16 8.52
N THR A 503 -7.49 13.58 9.35
CA THR A 503 -6.11 14.04 9.59
C THR A 503 -5.30 14.24 8.30
N TRP A 504 -5.38 13.32 7.35
CA TRP A 504 -4.64 13.44 6.09
C TRP A 504 -5.07 14.69 5.28
N TYR A 505 -6.36 15.04 5.28
CA TYR A 505 -6.84 16.25 4.60
C TYR A 505 -6.31 17.52 5.22
N GLN A 506 -6.13 17.55 6.54
CA GLN A 506 -5.55 18.70 7.22
C GLN A 506 -4.10 18.91 6.77
N TRP A 507 -3.32 17.83 6.71
CA TRP A 507 -1.94 17.87 6.19
C TRP A 507 -1.88 18.26 4.72
N GLN A 508 -2.69 17.63 3.87
CA GLN A 508 -2.73 17.92 2.44
C GLN A 508 -3.15 19.35 2.16
N PHE A 509 -4.15 19.85 2.90
CA PHE A 509 -4.63 21.22 2.76
C PHE A 509 -3.54 22.24 3.09
N ILE A 510 -2.80 22.05 4.20
CA ILE A 510 -1.70 22.96 4.56
C ILE A 510 -0.55 22.86 3.57
N TYR A 511 -0.20 21.66 3.11
CA TYR A 511 0.80 21.48 2.05
C TYR A 511 0.41 22.23 0.76
N ASP A 512 -0.83 22.08 0.30
CA ASP A 512 -1.32 22.76 -0.90
C ASP A 512 -1.37 24.28 -0.73
N MET A 513 -1.76 24.78 0.45
CA MET A 513 -1.73 26.21 0.77
C MET A 513 -0.29 26.75 0.67
N LYS A 514 0.66 26.12 1.37
CA LYS A 514 2.07 26.55 1.37
C LYS A 514 2.68 26.49 -0.03
N LEU A 515 2.45 25.40 -0.77
CA LEU A 515 2.93 25.27 -2.15
C LEU A 515 2.32 26.35 -3.06
N ALA A 516 1.01 26.60 -3.00
CA ALA A 516 0.36 27.65 -3.80
C ALA A 516 0.99 29.03 -3.56
N HIS A 517 1.25 29.36 -2.29
CA HIS A 517 1.90 30.61 -1.89
C HIS A 517 3.39 30.67 -2.23
N GLY A 518 4.02 29.55 -2.60
CA GLY A 518 5.45 29.47 -2.91
C GLY A 518 6.33 29.38 -1.67
N GLU A 519 5.76 28.95 -0.53
CA GLU A 519 6.47 28.74 0.74
C GLU A 519 7.23 27.40 0.76
N ILE A 520 6.89 26.49 -0.16
CA ILE A 520 7.64 25.26 -0.43
C ILE A 520 8.42 25.49 -1.72
N ASP A 521 9.75 25.39 -1.66
CA ASP A 521 10.62 25.65 -2.81
C ASP A 521 10.45 24.59 -3.93
N SER A 522 10.98 24.91 -5.12
CA SER A 522 10.80 24.09 -6.32
C SER A 522 11.38 22.69 -6.20
N ASP A 523 12.49 22.55 -5.47
CA ASP A 523 13.25 21.30 -5.38
C ASP A 523 12.57 20.42 -4.31
N SER A 524 12.16 21.02 -3.18
CA SER A 524 11.30 20.35 -2.20
C SER A 524 9.95 19.91 -2.77
N ALA A 525 9.40 20.61 -3.75
CA ALA A 525 8.17 20.22 -4.44
C ALA A 525 8.39 19.14 -5.52
N ALA A 526 9.62 19.02 -6.04
CA ALA A 526 10.03 18.11 -7.11
C ALA A 526 10.89 16.97 -6.53
N ARG A 527 10.28 15.88 -6.09
CA ARG A 527 11.00 14.83 -5.33
C ARG A 527 11.36 13.59 -6.14
N GLY A 528 11.30 13.68 -7.46
CA GLY A 528 11.53 12.54 -8.34
C GLY A 528 10.29 11.71 -8.61
N GLY A 529 10.51 10.60 -9.32
CA GLY A 529 9.51 9.69 -9.86
C GLY A 529 8.61 9.02 -8.83
N ARG A 530 7.48 8.49 -9.32
CA ARG A 530 6.64 7.56 -8.57
C ARG A 530 7.41 6.28 -8.20
N GLY A 531 8.46 5.96 -8.96
CA GLY A 531 9.35 4.84 -8.68
C GLY A 531 8.56 3.54 -8.52
N PHE A 532 8.85 2.79 -7.46
CA PHE A 532 8.19 1.52 -7.16
C PHE A 532 6.87 1.69 -6.37
N GLU A 533 6.05 2.69 -6.70
CA GLU A 533 4.74 2.93 -6.06
C GLU A 533 3.83 1.70 -6.22
N THR A 534 3.32 1.16 -5.10
CA THR A 534 2.27 0.11 -5.11
C THR A 534 0.94 0.64 -4.58
N VAL A 535 -0.16 0.50 -5.31
CA VAL A 535 -1.49 1.00 -4.86
C VAL A 535 -2.23 -0.02 -3.98
N ALA A 536 -1.81 -1.29 -4.01
CA ALA A 536 -2.46 -2.38 -3.29
C ALA A 536 -2.20 -2.39 -1.77
N SER A 537 -1.11 -1.77 -1.31
CA SER A 537 -0.72 -1.65 0.11
C SER A 537 -1.34 -0.47 0.83
N GLN A 538 -2.34 0.20 0.23
CA GLN A 538 -3.20 1.17 0.92
C GLN A 538 -2.51 2.48 1.37
N THR A 539 -1.26 2.72 0.97
CA THR A 539 -0.45 3.83 1.48
C THR A 539 -0.19 4.96 0.47
N HIS A 540 -0.54 4.86 -0.82
CA HIS A 540 -0.11 5.86 -1.80
C HIS A 540 -1.18 6.24 -2.83
N LEU A 541 -1.28 7.55 -3.08
CA LEU A 541 -2.21 8.15 -4.03
C LEU A 541 -1.53 9.35 -4.70
N ASP A 542 -0.94 9.14 -5.88
CA ASP A 542 -0.39 10.20 -6.74
C ASP A 542 0.80 11.03 -6.20
N SER A 543 1.65 11.47 -7.13
CA SER A 543 2.89 12.24 -6.88
C SER A 543 2.69 13.63 -6.24
N TRP A 544 1.46 14.11 -6.08
CA TRP A 544 1.13 15.41 -5.46
C TRP A 544 0.71 15.29 -3.99
N ASP A 545 0.60 14.08 -3.48
CA ASP A 545 0.22 13.78 -2.11
C ASP A 545 1.30 14.17 -1.10
N VAL A 546 0.88 14.92 -0.08
CA VAL A 546 1.75 15.40 1.00
C VAL A 546 2.52 14.25 1.64
N LEU A 547 1.98 13.04 1.71
CA LEU A 547 2.66 11.89 2.30
C LEU A 547 2.74 10.76 1.28
N GLY A 548 3.00 11.06 0.00
CA GLY A 548 3.10 10.14 -1.15
C GLY A 548 3.98 8.90 -0.93
N GLU A 549 4.60 8.35 -1.97
CA GLU A 549 5.58 7.26 -1.78
C GLU A 549 6.87 7.81 -1.14
N TRP A 550 6.83 7.98 0.19
CA TRP A 550 7.88 8.68 0.94
C TRP A 550 9.20 7.92 0.93
N GLY A 551 9.18 6.60 0.76
CA GLY A 551 10.40 5.80 0.60
C GLY A 551 11.18 6.22 -0.64
N MET A 552 10.49 6.34 -1.78
CA MET A 552 11.12 6.82 -3.02
C MET A 552 11.64 8.26 -2.84
N ALA A 553 10.88 9.15 -2.22
CA ALA A 553 11.33 10.55 -2.00
C ALA A 553 12.67 10.70 -1.21
N THR A 554 13.19 9.63 -0.60
CA THR A 554 14.50 9.62 0.06
C THR A 554 15.69 9.60 -0.91
N ILE A 555 15.49 9.17 -2.16
CA ILE A 555 16.50 9.16 -3.22
C ILE A 555 15.97 10.05 -4.36
N GLU A 556 16.56 11.21 -4.58
CA GLU A 556 16.03 12.12 -5.61
C GLU A 556 16.41 11.63 -7.00
N MET A 557 15.49 10.89 -7.63
CA MET A 557 15.67 10.33 -8.98
C MET A 557 14.43 10.46 -9.84
N GLU A 558 14.63 10.82 -11.10
CA GLU A 558 13.52 10.91 -12.06
C GLU A 558 13.02 9.52 -12.46
N ASN A 559 13.94 8.60 -12.78
CA ASN A 559 13.62 7.24 -13.24
C ASN A 559 14.36 6.18 -12.42
N TYR A 560 13.64 5.52 -11.51
CA TYR A 560 14.16 4.42 -10.69
C TYR A 560 14.43 3.14 -11.48
N PHE A 561 13.81 3.01 -12.65
CA PHE A 561 13.87 1.82 -13.48
C PHE A 561 15.01 1.87 -14.49
N ASP A 562 15.83 2.93 -14.49
CA ASP A 562 17.06 3.00 -15.27
C ASP A 562 18.14 2.11 -14.64
N VAL A 563 17.97 0.81 -14.81
CA VAL A 563 18.81 -0.22 -14.20
C VAL A 563 19.36 -1.11 -15.32
N PRO A 564 20.70 -1.23 -15.46
CA PRO A 564 21.30 -2.08 -16.48
C PRO A 564 21.21 -3.55 -16.04
N LEU A 565 20.10 -4.19 -16.36
CA LEU A 565 19.92 -5.64 -16.20
C LEU A 565 20.65 -6.38 -17.34
N ASP A 566 21.26 -7.52 -16.99
CA ASP A 566 21.95 -8.41 -17.94
C ASP A 566 20.98 -9.27 -18.76
#